data_AF-A0A1I7MHA6-F1
#
_entry.id   AF-A0A1I7MHA6-F1
#
_cell.length_a   1.000
_cell.length_b   1.000
_cell.length_c   1.000
_cell.angle_alpha   90.00
_cell.angle_beta   90.00
_cell.angle_gamma   90.00
#
_symmetry.space_group_name_H-M   'P 1'
#
loop_
_entity.id
_entity.type
_entity.pdbx_description
1 polymer ?
#
loop_
_entity_poly.entity_id
_entity_poly.type
_entity_poly.pdbx_seq_one_letter_code
_entity_poly.pdbx_strand_id
1 'polypeptide(L)'
;MSYQQGWPPQPHQQPEKRKGLSAPMFALTVVGITAAVVLLFALLTSGGGSISPDPSVSPSETNQQGTAASSPQESTEPSESVTPSPSVAPETTAEAVESLAGGVETALLEANGVDSFRALQASSPGFWIVEVEDVSSGTVRVHVQTELTDDERDSFALWVINMSCMSVEQLDTVVMRDTSGIDSNHYKHRMSRVLPACED
;
A
#
# COMPACT_ATOMS: atom_id res chain seq x y z
N MET A 1 18.80 7.09 73.50
CA MET A 1 17.47 6.71 72.97
C MET A 1 17.60 6.62 71.46
N SER A 2 17.79 5.40 70.94
CA SER A 2 17.92 5.13 69.50
C SER A 2 16.72 4.29 69.08
N TYR A 3 15.87 4.84 68.22
CA TYR A 3 14.77 4.09 67.61
C TYR A 3 15.28 3.45 66.32
N GLN A 4 15.51 2.13 66.37
CA GLN A 4 15.58 1.29 65.18
C GLN A 4 14.17 1.19 64.57
N GLN A 5 13.97 1.76 63.39
CA GLN A 5 12.76 1.50 62.60
C GLN A 5 13.00 0.24 61.75
N GLY A 6 12.39 -0.86 62.18
CA GLY A 6 12.32 -2.11 61.43
C GLY A 6 11.35 -1.98 60.27
N TRP A 7 11.79 -2.40 59.08
CA TRP A 7 10.94 -2.55 57.91
C TRP A 7 10.00 -3.76 58.08
N PRO A 8 8.76 -3.71 57.59
CA PRO A 8 7.88 -4.88 57.61
C PRO A 8 8.38 -5.94 56.61
N PRO A 9 8.23 -7.24 56.93
CA PRO A 9 8.60 -8.32 56.00
C PRO A 9 7.65 -8.34 54.79
N GLN A 10 8.21 -8.53 53.60
CA GLN A 10 7.43 -8.68 52.38
C GLN A 10 6.62 -9.98 52.39
N PRO A 11 5.35 -9.97 51.93
CA PRO A 11 4.57 -11.17 51.81
C PRO A 11 5.10 -12.04 50.66
N HIS A 12 5.42 -13.30 50.99
CA HIS A 12 5.72 -14.34 50.02
C HIS A 12 4.54 -14.53 49.05
N GLN A 13 4.75 -14.16 47.79
CA GLN A 13 3.87 -14.52 46.67
C GLN A 13 3.96 -16.04 46.46
N GLN A 14 2.88 -16.76 46.75
CA GLN A 14 2.74 -18.16 46.36
C GLN A 14 2.46 -18.28 44.86
N PRO A 15 2.97 -19.32 44.17
CA PRO A 15 2.63 -19.59 42.79
C PRO A 15 1.18 -20.06 42.68
N GLU A 16 0.31 -19.21 42.14
CA GLU A 16 -1.06 -19.59 41.80
C GLU A 16 -1.04 -20.63 40.67
N LYS A 17 -1.45 -21.85 41.02
CA LYS A 17 -1.84 -22.89 40.08
C LYS A 17 -3.03 -22.40 39.26
N ARG A 18 -2.80 -21.95 38.03
CA ARG A 18 -3.89 -21.70 37.05
C ARG A 18 -4.54 -23.03 36.66
N LYS A 19 -5.65 -23.36 37.33
CA LYS A 19 -6.70 -24.23 36.79
C LYS A 19 -7.47 -23.41 35.74
N GLY A 20 -7.79 -24.06 34.62
CA GLY A 20 -8.13 -23.41 33.36
C GLY A 20 -9.44 -22.63 33.31
N LEU A 21 -9.55 -21.86 32.22
CA LEU A 21 -10.77 -21.34 31.60
C LEU A 21 -10.51 -21.48 30.09
N SER A 22 -11.01 -22.56 29.47
CA SER A 22 -12.20 -22.51 28.61
C SER A 22 -12.11 -21.43 27.53
N ALA A 23 -11.60 -21.82 26.36
CA ALA A 23 -11.70 -21.04 25.13
C ALA A 23 -13.18 -20.70 24.83
N PRO A 24 -13.53 -19.45 24.49
CA PRO A 24 -14.83 -19.17 23.91
C PRO A 24 -14.86 -19.69 22.47
N MET A 25 -15.64 -20.76 22.25
CA MET A 25 -16.19 -21.11 20.93
C MET A 25 -16.98 -19.92 20.41
N PHE A 26 -16.42 -19.17 19.46
CA PHE A 26 -17.22 -18.27 18.62
C PHE A 26 -18.02 -19.14 17.64
N ALA A 27 -19.19 -19.59 18.09
CA ALA A 27 -20.25 -20.09 17.24
C ALA A 27 -20.79 -18.91 16.42
N LEU A 28 -20.23 -18.69 15.23
CA LEU A 28 -20.79 -17.78 14.23
C LEU A 28 -21.72 -18.57 13.32
N THR A 29 -23.01 -18.32 13.52
CA THR A 29 -24.15 -18.77 12.74
C THR A 29 -24.02 -18.29 11.28
N VAL A 30 -23.44 -19.12 10.41
CA VAL A 30 -23.46 -18.93 8.96
C VAL A 30 -24.74 -19.54 8.41
N VAL A 31 -25.86 -18.81 8.49
CA VAL A 31 -27.08 -19.12 7.73
C VAL A 31 -27.74 -17.80 7.34
N GLY A 32 -27.68 -17.43 6.05
CA GLY A 32 -28.77 -16.64 5.45
C GLY A 32 -28.43 -15.35 4.69
N ILE A 33 -27.38 -15.26 3.86
CA ILE A 33 -27.32 -14.23 2.79
C ILE A 33 -26.61 -14.77 1.53
N THR A 34 -27.15 -15.81 0.89
CA THR A 34 -26.62 -16.35 -0.39
C THR A 34 -27.65 -16.37 -1.53
N ALA A 35 -28.82 -15.73 -1.37
CA ALA A 35 -29.90 -15.81 -2.36
C ALA A 35 -30.18 -14.51 -3.17
N ALA A 36 -29.54 -13.38 -2.88
CA ALA A 36 -29.93 -12.09 -3.49
C ALA A 36 -29.06 -11.62 -4.67
N VAL A 37 -27.86 -12.16 -4.89
CA VAL A 37 -26.90 -11.60 -5.88
C VAL A 37 -27.05 -12.23 -7.28
N VAL A 38 -27.81 -13.31 -7.44
CA VAL A 38 -27.95 -14.02 -8.74
C VAL A 38 -29.00 -13.39 -9.66
N LEU A 39 -29.78 -12.40 -9.21
CA LEU A 39 -30.95 -11.89 -9.96
C LEU A 39 -30.74 -10.56 -10.70
N LEU A 40 -29.53 -9.97 -10.70
CA LEU A 40 -29.28 -8.67 -11.36
C LEU A 40 -28.44 -8.72 -12.66
N PHE A 41 -27.99 -9.90 -13.11
CA PHE A 41 -27.13 -10.06 -14.29
C PHE A 41 -27.85 -10.45 -15.59
N ALA A 42 -29.16 -10.18 -15.70
CA ALA A 42 -29.99 -10.64 -16.82
C ALA A 42 -30.55 -9.52 -17.74
N LEU A 43 -30.00 -8.29 -17.73
CA LEU A 43 -30.63 -7.16 -18.44
C LEU A 43 -29.77 -6.32 -19.40
N LEU A 44 -28.59 -6.78 -19.84
CA LEU A 44 -27.76 -6.01 -20.80
C LEU A 44 -27.30 -6.81 -22.03
N THR A 45 -28.20 -7.59 -22.64
CA THR A 45 -27.96 -8.21 -23.96
C THR A 45 -29.10 -7.95 -24.95
N SER A 46 -29.13 -6.73 -25.49
CA SER A 46 -29.66 -6.42 -26.83
C SER A 46 -28.86 -5.22 -27.35
N GLY A 47 -28.06 -5.26 -28.41
CA GLY A 47 -28.13 -6.08 -29.62
C GLY A 47 -28.62 -5.22 -30.79
N GLY A 48 -27.68 -4.76 -31.65
CA GLY A 48 -27.91 -4.17 -32.98
C GLY A 48 -27.94 -2.63 -32.99
N GLY A 49 -27.18 -1.90 -33.80
CA GLY A 49 -26.39 -2.23 -34.99
C GLY A 49 -26.70 -1.19 -36.07
N SER A 50 -25.69 -0.51 -36.62
CA SER A 50 -25.50 -0.29 -38.07
C SER A 50 -24.34 0.64 -38.36
N ILE A 51 -23.57 0.19 -39.34
CA ILE A 51 -22.40 0.77 -39.96
C ILE A 51 -22.89 1.75 -41.03
N SER A 52 -22.22 2.88 -41.23
CA SER A 52 -21.85 3.33 -42.59
C SER A 52 -20.72 4.35 -42.56
N PRO A 53 -19.69 4.16 -43.40
CA PRO A 53 -18.62 5.12 -43.63
C PRO A 53 -18.99 6.07 -44.78
N ASP A 54 -18.42 7.27 -44.80
CA ASP A 54 -18.23 7.96 -46.08
C ASP A 54 -16.95 8.82 -46.06
N PRO A 55 -16.03 8.63 -47.02
CA PRO A 55 -14.85 9.45 -47.24
C PRO A 55 -15.09 10.50 -48.34
N SER A 56 -14.61 11.75 -48.16
CA SER A 56 -14.18 12.59 -49.30
C SER A 56 -13.49 13.90 -48.89
N VAL A 57 -12.16 13.86 -48.91
CA VAL A 57 -11.21 14.70 -49.68
C VAL A 57 -11.61 16.16 -50.05
N SER A 58 -10.93 17.13 -49.39
CA SER A 58 -10.08 18.27 -49.90
C SER A 58 -10.63 19.32 -50.91
N PRO A 59 -9.92 20.45 -51.24
CA PRO A 59 -8.70 21.09 -50.68
C PRO A 59 -8.78 22.64 -50.51
N SER A 60 -7.70 23.28 -50.00
CA SER A 60 -7.09 24.58 -50.39
C SER A 60 -6.13 25.06 -49.28
N GLU A 61 -4.80 25.07 -49.51
CA GLU A 61 -3.97 26.21 -49.99
C GLU A 61 -3.91 27.38 -48.98
N THR A 62 -2.82 28.11 -48.71
CA THR A 62 -1.42 28.17 -49.18
C THR A 62 -0.72 29.24 -48.30
N ASN A 63 0.48 28.94 -47.79
CA ASN A 63 1.69 29.81 -47.66
C ASN A 63 2.61 29.30 -46.52
N GLN A 64 3.77 28.68 -46.82
CA GLN A 64 5.09 29.31 -47.09
C GLN A 64 5.62 30.06 -45.84
N GLN A 65 6.86 29.91 -45.33
CA GLN A 65 8.16 29.55 -45.93
C GLN A 65 9.25 29.42 -44.84
N GLY A 66 10.32 28.67 -45.15
CA GLY A 66 11.63 28.64 -44.47
C GLY A 66 12.07 27.22 -44.11
N THR A 67 12.71 26.40 -44.96
CA THR A 67 14.09 26.47 -45.53
C THR A 67 15.15 26.58 -44.41
N ALA A 68 16.12 25.68 -44.18
CA ALA A 68 16.87 24.75 -45.04
C ALA A 68 17.34 23.50 -44.23
N ALA A 69 17.41 22.28 -44.80
CA ALA A 69 18.60 21.63 -45.40
C ALA A 69 19.71 21.31 -44.37
N SER A 70 20.32 20.13 -44.22
CA SER A 70 20.55 18.97 -45.10
C SER A 70 20.96 17.74 -44.24
N SER A 71 20.53 16.54 -44.62
CA SER A 71 21.27 15.27 -44.35
C SER A 71 22.44 15.14 -45.35
N PRO A 72 23.26 14.06 -45.43
CA PRO A 72 23.31 12.79 -44.68
C PRO A 72 24.76 12.33 -44.33
N GLN A 73 24.95 11.20 -43.64
CA GLN A 73 25.65 10.00 -44.18
C GLN A 73 25.94 8.92 -43.14
N GLU A 74 25.77 7.72 -43.65
CA GLU A 74 26.07 6.37 -43.19
C GLU A 74 27.59 6.07 -43.18
N SER A 75 27.98 5.10 -42.34
CA SER A 75 29.03 4.09 -42.58
C SER A 75 30.28 4.10 -41.68
N THR A 76 30.52 2.89 -41.14
CA THR A 76 31.80 2.15 -40.99
C THR A 76 32.50 2.04 -39.61
N GLU A 77 32.44 0.80 -39.11
CA GLU A 77 33.46 -0.03 -38.43
C GLU A 77 33.81 0.10 -36.92
N PRO A 78 34.16 -1.05 -36.30
CA PRO A 78 34.34 -1.24 -34.87
C PRO A 78 35.81 -1.18 -34.44
N SER A 79 36.00 -1.39 -33.15
CA SER A 79 37.24 -1.71 -32.43
C SER A 79 37.93 -0.51 -31.80
N GLU A 80 37.72 -0.34 -30.49
CA GLU A 80 38.87 -0.15 -29.59
C GLU A 80 38.62 -0.82 -28.23
N SER A 81 39.61 -1.62 -27.88
CA SER A 81 39.81 -2.39 -26.66
C SER A 81 39.60 -1.56 -25.39
N VAL A 82 38.63 -1.95 -24.55
CA VAL A 82 38.61 -1.53 -23.13
C VAL A 82 38.95 -2.76 -22.29
N THR A 83 40.19 -2.77 -21.83
CA THR A 83 40.71 -3.57 -20.72
C THR A 83 39.65 -3.77 -19.62
N PRO A 84 39.31 -5.01 -19.22
CA PRO A 84 38.52 -5.20 -18.01
C PRO A 84 39.37 -4.82 -16.80
N SER A 85 39.07 -3.66 -16.20
CA SER A 85 39.56 -3.32 -14.87
C SER A 85 38.96 -4.32 -13.87
N PRO A 86 39.76 -5.10 -13.12
CA PRO A 86 39.24 -5.90 -12.04
C PRO A 86 39.02 -5.01 -10.81
N SER A 87 38.04 -5.39 -9.97
CA SER A 87 37.74 -4.75 -8.68
C SER A 87 37.05 -3.39 -8.83
N VAL A 88 35.86 -3.17 -8.31
CA VAL A 88 35.50 -3.33 -6.90
C VAL A 88 34.06 -3.82 -6.80
N ALA A 89 33.84 -4.97 -6.17
CA ALA A 89 32.54 -5.26 -5.59
C ALA A 89 32.26 -4.21 -4.52
N PRO A 90 31.13 -3.50 -4.52
CA PRO A 90 30.71 -2.82 -3.32
C PRO A 90 30.16 -3.89 -2.36
N GLU A 91 31.06 -4.57 -1.65
CA GLU A 91 30.72 -5.03 -0.31
C GLU A 91 30.64 -3.78 0.57
N THR A 92 29.44 -3.23 0.63
CA THR A 92 29.03 -2.41 1.75
C THR A 92 27.65 -2.91 2.09
N THR A 93 27.61 -3.88 3.01
CA THR A 93 26.47 -4.07 3.89
C THR A 93 26.34 -2.76 4.67
N ALA A 94 25.74 -1.76 4.04
CA ALA A 94 25.04 -0.73 4.76
C ALA A 94 24.01 -1.49 5.60
N GLU A 95 24.04 -1.30 6.92
CA GLU A 95 22.86 -1.61 7.72
C GLU A 95 21.70 -0.95 6.98
N ALA A 96 20.82 -1.76 6.40
CA ALA A 96 19.70 -1.27 5.64
C ALA A 96 18.90 -0.43 6.61
N VAL A 97 19.00 0.90 6.48
CA VAL A 97 18.08 1.80 7.15
C VAL A 97 16.72 1.36 6.64
N GLU A 98 15.94 0.71 7.50
CA GLU A 98 14.63 0.21 7.13
C GLU A 98 13.84 1.39 6.60
N SER A 99 13.37 1.28 5.36
CA SER A 99 12.62 2.36 4.73
C SER A 99 11.32 2.59 5.47
N LEU A 100 10.76 3.80 5.37
CA LEU A 100 9.46 4.10 5.97
C LEU A 100 8.39 3.17 5.38
N ALA A 101 8.42 2.97 4.06
CA ALA A 101 7.57 2.02 3.37
C ALA A 101 7.76 0.58 3.88
N GLY A 102 9.00 0.13 4.11
CA GLY A 102 9.30 -1.19 4.66
C GLY A 102 8.73 -1.37 6.06
N GLY A 103 8.88 -0.38 6.94
CA GLY A 103 8.28 -0.41 8.28
C GLY A 103 6.75 -0.44 8.24
N VAL A 104 6.13 0.33 7.33
CA VAL A 104 4.67 0.31 7.13
C VAL A 104 4.22 -1.05 6.62
N GLU A 105 4.88 -1.61 5.60
CA GLU A 105 4.58 -2.93 5.07
C GLU A 105 4.69 -4.00 6.16
N THR A 106 5.78 -4.04 6.92
CA THR A 106 5.98 -4.94 8.05
C THR A 106 4.82 -4.83 9.05
N ALA A 107 4.46 -3.61 9.47
CA ALA A 107 3.36 -3.40 10.41
C ALA A 107 2.01 -3.91 9.87
N LEU A 108 1.72 -3.72 8.58
CA LEU A 108 0.50 -4.22 7.95
C LEU A 108 0.49 -5.75 7.88
N LEU A 109 1.62 -6.37 7.55
CA LEU A 109 1.77 -7.82 7.48
C LEU A 109 1.64 -8.46 8.87
N GLU A 110 2.31 -7.91 9.87
CA GLU A 110 2.22 -8.34 11.27
C GLU A 110 0.80 -8.21 11.81
N ALA A 111 0.11 -7.08 11.54
CA ALA A 111 -1.27 -6.87 11.95
C ALA A 111 -2.25 -7.90 11.36
N ASN A 112 -1.93 -8.48 10.20
CA ASN A 112 -2.72 -9.55 9.58
C ASN A 112 -2.18 -10.97 9.88
N GLY A 113 -1.02 -11.10 10.54
CA GLY A 113 -0.38 -12.39 10.82
C GLY A 113 0.03 -13.16 9.57
N VAL A 114 0.50 -12.47 8.53
CA VAL A 114 0.94 -13.06 7.26
C VAL A 114 2.33 -12.57 6.87
N ASP A 115 3.03 -13.34 6.03
CA ASP A 115 4.36 -12.96 5.52
C ASP A 115 4.32 -12.14 4.22
N SER A 116 3.16 -12.05 3.57
CA SER A 116 2.97 -11.23 2.35
C SER A 116 1.50 -10.91 2.10
N PHE A 117 1.21 -9.80 1.39
CA PHE A 117 -0.16 -9.43 1.01
C PHE A 117 -0.85 -10.49 0.14
N ARG A 118 -0.08 -11.27 -0.63
CA ARG A 118 -0.61 -12.38 -1.47
C ARG A 118 -1.20 -13.53 -0.67
N ALA A 119 -0.87 -13.64 0.62
CA ALA A 119 -1.43 -14.65 1.51
C ALA A 119 -2.79 -14.25 2.10
N LEU A 120 -3.20 -12.99 1.92
CA LEU A 120 -4.47 -12.48 2.41
C LEU A 120 -5.64 -13.01 1.58
N GLN A 121 -6.79 -13.13 2.23
CA GLN A 121 -8.06 -13.44 1.56
C GLN A 121 -8.77 -12.15 1.17
N ALA A 122 -9.65 -12.21 0.17
CA ALA A 122 -10.41 -11.06 -0.34
C ALA A 122 -11.28 -10.32 0.70
N SER A 123 -11.47 -10.91 1.89
CA SER A 123 -12.15 -10.27 3.02
C SER A 123 -11.25 -9.35 3.85
N SER A 124 -9.92 -9.42 3.71
CA SER A 124 -8.99 -8.51 4.37
C SER A 124 -8.78 -7.25 3.52
N PRO A 125 -8.79 -6.05 4.11
CA PRO A 125 -8.42 -4.82 3.40
C PRO A 125 -7.05 -4.94 2.71
N GLY A 126 -6.06 -5.54 3.39
CA GLY A 126 -4.72 -5.69 2.84
C GLY A 126 -4.65 -6.54 1.56
N PHE A 127 -5.70 -7.30 1.21
CA PHE A 127 -5.74 -8.11 -0.01
C PHE A 127 -5.57 -7.29 -1.28
N TRP A 128 -6.03 -6.04 -1.30
CA TRP A 128 -5.92 -5.20 -2.48
C TRP A 128 -4.58 -4.47 -2.59
N ILE A 129 -3.69 -4.58 -1.59
CA ILE A 129 -2.39 -3.91 -1.62
C ILE A 129 -1.44 -4.67 -2.54
N VAL A 130 -0.84 -3.92 -3.46
CA VAL A 130 0.20 -4.41 -4.37
C VAL A 130 1.59 -4.09 -3.83
N GLU A 131 1.77 -2.86 -3.34
CA GLU A 131 3.06 -2.30 -2.97
C GLU A 131 2.85 -1.10 -2.02
N VAL A 132 3.84 -0.87 -1.17
CA VAL A 132 4.00 0.37 -0.41
C VAL A 132 5.33 0.99 -0.83
N GLU A 133 5.33 2.28 -1.20
CA GLU A 133 6.53 2.99 -1.64
C GLU A 133 6.78 4.23 -0.79
N ASP A 134 8.05 4.62 -0.67
CA ASP A 134 8.43 5.89 -0.08
C ASP A 134 8.19 7.03 -1.07
N VAL A 135 7.49 8.08 -0.63
CA VAL A 135 7.29 9.30 -1.44
C VAL A 135 8.21 10.41 -0.95
N SER A 136 8.23 10.63 0.36
CA SER A 136 9.06 11.62 1.02
C SER A 136 9.21 11.26 2.51
N SER A 137 9.96 12.08 3.26
CA SER A 137 10.01 11.93 4.71
C SER A 137 8.59 11.94 5.30
N GLY A 138 8.28 10.91 6.09
CA GLY A 138 6.99 10.70 6.73
C GLY A 138 5.80 10.44 5.79
N THR A 139 6.03 10.24 4.49
CA THR A 139 4.96 9.98 3.51
C THR A 139 5.22 8.71 2.74
N VAL A 140 4.25 7.80 2.76
CA VAL A 140 4.22 6.60 1.91
C VAL A 140 3.08 6.69 0.91
N ARG A 141 3.22 6.01 -0.23
CA ARG A 141 2.12 5.73 -1.13
C ARG A 141 1.79 4.25 -1.08
N VAL A 142 0.51 3.92 -0.95
CA VAL A 142 -0.02 2.56 -0.98
C VAL A 142 -0.72 2.36 -2.31
N HIS A 143 -0.20 1.40 -3.09
CA HIS A 143 -0.78 1.02 -4.38
C HIS A 143 -1.83 -0.07 -4.21
N VAL A 144 -3.01 0.17 -4.77
CA VAL A 144 -4.18 -0.70 -4.63
C VAL A 144 -4.63 -1.20 -6.01
N GLN A 145 -4.86 -2.51 -6.14
CA GLN A 145 -5.21 -3.16 -7.42
C GLN A 145 -6.71 -3.09 -7.81
N THR A 146 -7.50 -2.26 -7.13
CA THR A 146 -8.91 -2.03 -7.44
C THR A 146 -9.20 -0.55 -7.37
N GLU A 147 -10.14 -0.06 -8.17
CA GLU A 147 -10.66 1.29 -8.04
C GLU A 147 -11.46 1.41 -6.74
N LEU A 148 -11.25 2.49 -6.00
CA LEU A 148 -11.93 2.76 -4.73
C LEU A 148 -12.78 4.03 -4.86
N THR A 149 -13.96 4.00 -4.25
CA THR A 149 -14.74 5.21 -3.99
C THR A 149 -14.03 6.10 -2.96
N ASP A 150 -14.45 7.37 -2.84
CA ASP A 150 -13.86 8.29 -1.85
C ASP A 150 -13.98 7.76 -0.41
N ASP A 151 -15.15 7.23 -0.04
CA ASP A 151 -15.40 6.65 1.28
C ASP A 151 -14.54 5.39 1.53
N GLU A 152 -14.32 4.58 0.50
CA GLU A 152 -13.43 3.41 0.58
C GLU A 152 -11.96 3.84 0.72
N ARG A 153 -11.51 4.89 0.01
CA ARG A 153 -10.16 5.44 0.17
C ARG A 153 -9.91 5.94 1.58
N ASP A 154 -10.84 6.70 2.13
CA ASP A 154 -10.76 7.18 3.52
C ASP A 154 -10.71 6.04 4.53
N SER A 155 -11.60 5.06 4.37
CA SER A 155 -11.64 3.89 5.26
C SER A 155 -10.37 3.04 5.16
N PHE A 156 -9.83 2.89 3.96
CA PHE A 156 -8.60 2.14 3.71
C PHE A 156 -7.39 2.84 4.30
N ALA A 157 -7.24 4.15 4.06
CA ALA A 157 -6.15 4.93 4.60
C ALA A 157 -6.18 4.98 6.13
N LEU A 158 -7.39 5.10 6.71
CA LEU A 158 -7.57 5.02 8.16
C LEU A 158 -7.10 3.67 8.71
N TRP A 159 -7.44 2.58 8.02
CA TRP A 159 -6.98 1.24 8.41
C TRP A 159 -5.45 1.13 8.33
N VAL A 160 -4.82 1.61 7.25
CA VAL A 160 -3.35 1.62 7.12
C VAL A 160 -2.71 2.39 8.27
N ILE A 161 -3.17 3.62 8.52
CA ILE A 161 -2.63 4.47 9.60
C ILE A 161 -2.82 3.79 10.95
N ASN A 162 -4.00 3.23 11.23
CA ASN A 162 -4.27 2.54 12.49
C ASN A 162 -3.35 1.34 12.73
N MET A 163 -3.01 0.58 11.68
CA MET A 163 -2.15 -0.59 11.82
C MET A 163 -0.67 -0.23 11.94
N SER A 164 -0.25 0.91 11.39
CA SER A 164 1.17 1.27 11.32
C SER A 164 1.61 2.31 12.36
N CYS A 165 0.70 3.14 12.90
CA CYS A 165 1.09 4.31 13.69
C CYS A 165 1.88 3.99 14.97
N MET A 166 1.67 2.81 15.57
CA MET A 166 2.37 2.38 16.79
C MET A 166 3.79 1.88 16.52
N SER A 167 4.03 1.32 15.33
CA SER A 167 5.31 0.71 14.96
C SER A 167 6.16 1.66 14.11
N VAL A 168 5.52 2.64 13.45
CA VAL A 168 6.15 3.57 12.51
C VAL A 168 5.81 5.00 12.93
N GLU A 169 6.45 5.46 14.00
CA GLU A 169 6.19 6.80 14.57
C GLU A 169 6.38 7.93 13.55
N GLN A 170 7.32 7.74 12.62
CA GLN A 170 7.69 8.69 11.58
C GLN A 170 6.61 8.82 10.48
N LEU A 171 5.61 7.93 10.42
CA LEU A 171 4.52 8.02 9.46
C LEU A 171 3.62 9.22 9.78
N ASP A 172 3.50 10.14 8.82
CA ASP A 172 2.60 11.30 8.91
C ASP A 172 1.52 11.28 7.84
N THR A 173 1.83 10.84 6.63
CA THR A 173 0.89 10.85 5.49
C THR A 173 0.87 9.51 4.76
N VAL A 174 -0.33 9.04 4.46
CA VAL A 174 -0.58 7.92 3.55
C VAL A 174 -1.24 8.45 2.28
N VAL A 175 -0.58 8.22 1.15
CA VAL A 175 -1.13 8.52 -0.18
C VAL A 175 -1.74 7.25 -0.74
N MET A 176 -3.04 7.25 -1.02
CA MET A 176 -3.71 6.13 -1.68
C MET A 176 -3.63 6.32 -3.19
N ARG A 177 -3.07 5.34 -3.91
CA ARG A 177 -3.15 5.25 -5.37
C ARG A 177 -3.86 3.96 -5.75
N ASP A 178 -5.05 4.10 -6.30
CA ASP A 178 -5.83 3.01 -6.85
C ASP A 178 -5.72 2.93 -8.39
N THR A 179 -6.50 2.05 -9.02
CA THR A 179 -6.46 1.87 -10.48
C THR A 179 -7.04 3.05 -11.28
N SER A 180 -7.68 4.04 -10.63
CA SER A 180 -8.05 5.30 -11.29
C SER A 180 -6.84 6.17 -11.61
N GLY A 181 -5.69 5.92 -10.94
CA GLY A 181 -4.46 6.69 -11.07
C GLY A 181 -4.43 7.99 -10.26
N ILE A 182 -5.52 8.33 -9.59
CA ILE A 182 -5.63 9.53 -8.75
C ILE A 182 -4.98 9.27 -7.39
N ASP A 183 -4.10 10.18 -6.95
CA ASP A 183 -3.57 10.17 -5.58
C ASP A 183 -4.56 10.85 -4.63
N SER A 184 -4.85 10.20 -3.51
CA SER A 184 -5.57 10.79 -2.37
C SER A 184 -4.67 10.85 -1.14
N ASN A 185 -4.51 12.03 -0.53
CA ASN A 185 -3.63 12.23 0.61
C ASN A 185 -4.41 12.15 1.93
N HIS A 186 -3.97 11.29 2.84
CA HIS A 186 -4.59 11.07 4.14
C HIS A 186 -3.56 11.30 5.26
N TYR A 187 -3.86 12.24 6.15
CA TYR A 187 -2.91 12.73 7.16
C TYR A 187 -3.19 12.12 8.54
N LYS A 188 -2.18 11.52 9.18
CA LYS A 188 -2.23 10.93 10.52
C LYS A 188 -2.85 11.90 11.54
N HIS A 189 -2.40 13.14 11.57
CA HIS A 189 -2.89 14.15 12.52
C HIS A 189 -4.37 14.53 12.35
N ARG A 190 -4.98 14.30 11.18
CA ARG A 190 -6.42 14.50 10.99
C ARG A 190 -7.21 13.29 11.48
N MET A 191 -6.59 12.12 11.48
CA MET A 191 -7.18 10.84 11.89
C MET A 191 -6.91 10.50 13.36
N SER A 192 -5.95 11.14 14.03
CA SER A 192 -5.69 10.91 15.47
C SER A 192 -6.90 11.17 16.36
N ARG A 193 -7.82 12.06 15.95
CA ARG A 193 -9.09 12.28 16.65
C ARG A 193 -10.01 11.06 16.69
N VAL A 194 -9.85 10.15 15.72
CA VAL A 194 -10.60 8.88 15.64
C VAL A 194 -9.74 7.68 16.03
N LEU A 195 -8.42 7.83 16.09
CA LEU A 195 -7.45 6.81 16.46
C LEU A 195 -6.65 7.24 17.71
N PRO A 196 -7.20 7.05 18.93
CA PRO A 196 -6.51 7.46 20.16
C PRO A 196 -5.21 6.70 20.41
N ALA A 197 -5.03 5.52 19.81
CA ALA A 197 -3.76 4.80 19.87
C ALA A 197 -2.63 5.51 19.09
N CYS A 198 -2.96 6.38 18.13
CA CYS A 198 -2.01 7.09 17.29
C CYS A 198 -1.74 8.53 17.76
N GLU A 199 -2.12 8.89 18.99
CA GLU A 199 -1.80 10.19 19.59
C GLU A 199 -0.34 10.17 20.10
N ASP A 200 0.46 11.15 19.66
CA ASP A 200 1.85 11.34 20.11
C ASP A 200 1.92 11.86 21.56
#